data_AF-A0A413M5E8-F1
#
_entry.id   AF-A0A413M5E8-F1
#
_cell.length_a   1.000
_cell.length_b   1.000
_cell.length_c   1.000
_cell.angle_alpha   90.00
_cell.angle_beta   90.00
_cell.angle_gamma   90.00
#
_symmetry.space_group_name_H-M   'P 1'
#
loop_
_entity.id
_entity.type
_entity.pdbx_description
1 polymer ?
#
loop_
_entity_poly.entity_id
_entity_poly.type
_entity_poly.pdbx_seq_one_letter_code
_entity_poly.pdbx_strand_id
1 'polypeptide(L)'
;MLLSFLSTIPSNVSGDAKIYLNVGIVIFCLLWYILSIMFDVWYIHLEPTQIIYRNYLGAKKVIKASDIYYFERNSNGSLIIVCSDETKVSFEPEYADSIMLWMSEQSIKTKNARKKDRFIIRPAKYQRVLSVLCLVVFFAFLLLGIFTYNVVVSLVFGLLLIFGIWNCGYHYSKKYTIGNGYIEESSILKRKKLIAYVDISEAEIKQGDNVTYILLFDKRSKRPIIKINMYYENAFLIKELAYKMNWLK
;
A
#
# COMPACT_ATOMS: atom_id res chain seq x y z
N MET A 1 -15.93 -14.78 -22.83
CA MET A 1 -16.41 -14.54 -21.44
C MET A 1 -17.06 -13.16 -21.28
N LEU A 2 -16.46 -12.08 -21.80
CA LEU A 2 -17.07 -10.74 -21.76
C LEU A 2 -18.36 -10.64 -22.61
N LEU A 3 -18.33 -11.18 -23.83
CA LEU A 3 -19.47 -11.21 -24.77
C LEU A 3 -20.68 -12.00 -24.25
N SER A 4 -20.45 -13.09 -23.51
CA SER A 4 -21.50 -13.92 -22.90
C SER A 4 -22.17 -13.27 -21.69
N PHE A 5 -21.49 -12.32 -21.03
CA PHE A 5 -22.05 -11.53 -19.93
C PHE A 5 -22.89 -10.35 -20.46
N LEU A 6 -22.47 -9.77 -21.59
CA LEU A 6 -23.21 -8.71 -22.29
C LEU A 6 -24.59 -9.17 -22.81
N SER A 7 -24.72 -10.46 -23.12
CA SER A 7 -25.98 -11.07 -23.59
C SER A 7 -26.97 -11.44 -22.48
N THR A 8 -26.56 -11.43 -21.21
CA THR A 8 -27.42 -11.79 -20.06
C THR A 8 -28.09 -10.59 -19.39
N ILE A 9 -27.82 -9.36 -19.84
CA ILE A 9 -28.48 -8.14 -19.37
C ILE A 9 -29.92 -8.11 -19.92
N PRO A 10 -30.95 -7.96 -19.06
CA PRO A 10 -32.36 -8.09 -19.44
C PRO A 10 -32.74 -7.14 -20.58
N SER A 11 -33.51 -7.66 -21.55
CA SER A 11 -33.94 -6.97 -22.79
C SER A 11 -34.89 -5.78 -22.57
N ASN A 12 -35.31 -5.53 -21.33
CA ASN A 12 -36.27 -4.48 -20.97
C ASN A 12 -35.60 -3.12 -20.67
N VAL A 13 -34.30 -2.99 -20.97
CA VAL A 13 -33.55 -1.72 -20.90
C VAL A 13 -33.57 -1.10 -22.29
N SER A 14 -34.08 0.14 -22.42
CA SER A 14 -34.13 0.86 -23.71
C SER A 14 -32.75 0.87 -24.38
N GLY A 15 -32.73 0.87 -25.72
CA GLY A 15 -31.51 0.66 -26.53
C GLY A 15 -30.33 1.51 -26.10
N ASP A 16 -30.57 2.77 -25.73
CA ASP A 16 -29.53 3.71 -25.30
C ASP A 16 -28.95 3.38 -23.91
N ALA A 17 -29.77 2.96 -22.96
CA ALA A 17 -29.31 2.58 -21.62
C ALA A 17 -28.44 1.31 -21.62
N LYS A 18 -28.67 0.40 -22.58
CA LYS A 18 -27.80 -0.76 -22.81
C LYS A 18 -26.44 -0.33 -23.38
N ILE A 19 -26.41 0.68 -24.25
CA ILE A 19 -25.17 1.25 -24.80
C ILE A 19 -24.34 1.90 -23.68
N TYR A 20 -24.96 2.72 -22.83
CA TYR A 20 -24.26 3.38 -21.72
C TYR A 20 -23.64 2.39 -20.71
N LEU A 21 -24.36 1.32 -20.37
CA LEU A 21 -23.85 0.26 -19.49
C LEU A 21 -22.66 -0.47 -20.12
N ASN A 22 -22.74 -0.80 -21.42
CA ASN A 22 -21.66 -1.44 -22.15
C ASN A 22 -20.42 -0.55 -22.24
N VAL A 23 -20.61 0.74 -22.53
CA VAL A 23 -19.53 1.74 -22.54
C VAL A 23 -18.88 1.86 -21.16
N GLY A 24 -19.68 1.89 -20.08
CA GLY A 24 -19.17 1.91 -18.72
C GLY A 24 -18.31 0.68 -18.38
N ILE A 25 -18.74 -0.52 -18.77
CA ILE A 25 -17.97 -1.76 -18.57
C ILE A 25 -16.67 -1.72 -19.38
N VAL A 26 -16.70 -1.24 -20.62
CA VAL A 26 -15.49 -1.10 -21.46
C VAL A 26 -14.51 -0.10 -20.86
N ILE A 27 -14.98 1.05 -20.36
CA ILE A 27 -14.13 2.02 -19.66
C ILE A 27 -13.54 1.41 -18.38
N PHE A 28 -14.32 0.65 -17.62
CA PHE A 28 -13.83 -0.04 -16.43
C PHE A 28 -12.75 -1.09 -16.76
N CYS A 29 -12.96 -1.89 -17.81
CA CYS A 29 -11.96 -2.85 -18.29
C CYS A 29 -10.69 -2.16 -18.82
N LEU A 30 -10.82 -1.03 -19.52
CA LEU A 30 -9.69 -0.23 -19.97
C LEU A 30 -8.92 0.39 -18.80
N LEU A 31 -9.61 0.93 -17.79
CA LEU A 31 -8.98 1.43 -16.57
C LEU A 31 -8.26 0.30 -15.83
N TRP A 32 -8.87 -0.88 -15.73
CA TRP A 32 -8.25 -2.05 -15.10
C TRP A 32 -7.03 -2.56 -15.88
N TYR A 33 -7.08 -2.54 -17.21
CA TYR A 33 -5.96 -2.87 -18.08
C TYR A 33 -4.81 -1.86 -17.95
N ILE A 34 -5.12 -0.56 -17.96
CA ILE A 34 -4.12 0.50 -17.72
C ILE A 34 -3.51 0.36 -16.33
N LEU A 35 -4.31 0.09 -15.30
CA LEU A 35 -3.83 -0.19 -13.95
C LEU A 35 -2.92 -1.43 -13.92
N SER A 36 -3.30 -2.51 -14.60
CA SER A 36 -2.48 -3.72 -14.73
C SER A 36 -1.11 -3.40 -15.34
N ILE A 37 -1.07 -2.61 -16.41
CA ILE A 37 0.19 -2.15 -17.03
C ILE A 37 0.97 -1.22 -16.09
N MET A 38 0.29 -0.33 -15.36
CA MET A 38 0.91 0.59 -14.42
C MET A 38 1.54 -0.14 -13.21
N PHE A 39 0.96 -1.26 -12.77
CA PHE A 39 1.49 -2.06 -11.68
C PHE A 39 2.59 -3.03 -12.13
N ASP A 40 2.69 -3.36 -13.41
CA ASP A 40 3.67 -4.34 -13.92
C ASP A 40 5.09 -3.80 -14.13
N VAL A 41 5.33 -2.48 -14.01
CA VAL A 41 6.61 -1.88 -14.41
C VAL A 41 7.33 -1.21 -13.24
N TRP A 42 7.61 -2.00 -12.20
CA TRP A 42 8.83 -1.84 -11.40
C TRP A 42 9.81 -2.91 -11.84
N TYR A 43 10.65 -2.60 -12.83
CA TYR A 43 11.79 -3.43 -13.17
C TYR A 43 13.04 -2.81 -12.54
N ILE A 44 13.53 -3.44 -11.48
CA ILE A 44 14.85 -3.17 -10.91
C ILE A 44 15.74 -4.33 -11.35
N HIS A 45 16.78 -4.01 -12.10
CA HIS A 45 17.82 -4.95 -12.48
C HIS A 45 19.12 -4.55 -11.83
N LEU A 46 19.70 -5.49 -11.09
CA LEU A 46 20.98 -5.34 -10.43
C LEU A 46 22.04 -5.94 -11.34
N GLU A 47 22.83 -5.07 -11.97
CA GLU A 47 24.05 -5.50 -12.67
C GLU A 47 25.25 -5.31 -11.76
N PRO A 48 26.39 -5.99 -12.01
CA PRO A 48 27.55 -5.93 -11.11
C PRO A 48 28.06 -4.53 -10.77
N THR A 49 27.84 -3.55 -11.65
CA THR A 49 28.37 -2.18 -11.48
C THR A 49 27.29 -1.10 -11.52
N GLN A 50 26.03 -1.47 -11.75
CA GLN A 50 24.94 -0.50 -11.89
C GLN A 50 23.57 -1.04 -11.49
N ILE A 51 22.75 -0.16 -10.94
CA ILE A 51 21.33 -0.38 -10.71
C ILE A 51 20.57 0.24 -11.87
N ILE A 52 19.89 -0.59 -12.64
CA ILE A 52 18.98 -0.13 -13.69
C ILE A 52 17.58 -0.18 -13.12
N TYR A 53 16.89 0.95 -13.13
CA TYR A 53 15.51 1.02 -12.68
C TYR A 53 14.65 1.87 -13.61
N ARG A 54 13.38 1.50 -13.72
CA ARG A 54 12.38 2.27 -14.44
C ARG A 54 11.24 2.62 -13.50
N ASN A 55 10.93 3.91 -13.41
CA ASN A 55 9.77 4.39 -12.65
C ASN A 55 8.51 4.32 -13.54
N TYR A 56 7.31 4.27 -12.95
CA TYR A 56 6.00 4.04 -13.59
C TYR A 56 5.79 4.53 -15.04
N LEU A 57 6.25 5.75 -15.37
CA LEU A 57 6.19 6.37 -16.70
C LEU A 57 7.54 6.97 -17.14
N GLY A 58 8.61 6.59 -16.43
CA GLY A 58 9.93 7.19 -16.56
C GLY A 58 10.77 6.57 -17.67
N ALA A 59 11.73 7.36 -18.14
CA ALA A 59 12.87 6.83 -18.87
C ALA A 59 13.64 5.83 -17.99
N LYS A 60 14.29 4.85 -18.63
CA LYS A 60 15.27 3.98 -17.99
C LYS A 60 16.29 4.86 -17.26
N LYS A 61 16.42 4.69 -15.95
CA LYS A 61 17.44 5.37 -15.15
C LYS A 61 18.49 4.36 -14.74
N VAL A 62 19.74 4.82 -14.73
CA VAL A 62 20.91 4.02 -14.40
C VAL A 62 21.64 4.73 -13.29
N ILE A 63 21.93 4.01 -12.20
CA ILE A 63 22.76 4.47 -11.10
C ILE A 63 24.00 3.60 -11.10
N LYS A 64 25.18 4.17 -11.36
CA LYS A 64 26.42 3.40 -11.26
C LYS A 64 26.83 3.31 -9.80
N ALA A 65 27.44 2.19 -9.42
CA ALA A 65 27.98 1.99 -8.08
C ALA A 65 28.96 3.10 -7.68
N SER A 66 29.79 3.56 -8.61
CA SER A 66 30.76 4.64 -8.40
C SER A 66 30.13 6.00 -8.10
N ASP A 67 28.91 6.21 -8.57
CA ASP A 67 28.22 7.49 -8.42
C ASP A 67 27.51 7.56 -7.06
N ILE A 68 27.39 6.45 -6.32
CA ILE A 68 26.69 6.40 -5.03
C ILE A 68 27.61 6.95 -3.92
N TYR A 69 27.21 8.09 -3.35
CA TYR A 69 27.96 8.73 -2.26
C TYR A 69 27.62 8.10 -0.91
N TYR A 70 26.33 7.90 -0.64
CA TYR A 70 25.86 7.09 0.49
C TYR A 70 24.43 6.61 0.23
N PHE A 71 24.00 5.64 1.02
CA PHE A 71 22.61 5.24 1.08
C PHE A 71 22.12 5.18 2.52
N GLU A 72 20.83 5.43 2.69
CA GLU A 72 20.15 5.40 3.99
C GLU A 72 18.81 4.66 3.86
N ARG A 73 18.47 3.85 4.87
CA ARG A 73 17.11 3.29 4.96
C ARG A 73 16.26 4.26 5.77
N ASN A 74 15.16 4.73 5.18
CA ASN A 74 14.28 5.66 5.86
C ASN A 74 13.42 4.94 6.93
N SER A 75 12.72 5.72 7.76
CA SER A 75 11.78 5.18 8.78
C SER A 75 10.61 4.40 8.18
N ASN A 76 10.36 4.56 6.89
CA ASN A 76 9.34 3.84 6.15
C ASN A 76 9.96 2.65 5.39
N GLY A 77 11.12 2.16 5.86
CA GLY A 77 11.76 1.00 5.26
C GLY A 77 12.28 1.15 3.84
N SER A 78 11.99 2.26 3.18
CA SER A 78 12.38 2.57 1.82
C SER A 78 13.86 2.88 1.81
N LEU A 79 14.55 2.38 0.79
CA LEU A 79 15.97 2.66 0.62
C LEU A 79 16.13 3.97 -0.16
N ILE A 80 16.81 4.94 0.43
CA ILE A 80 17.19 6.18 -0.23
C ILE A 80 18.66 6.07 -0.61
N ILE A 81 18.94 6.13 -1.91
CA ILE A 81 20.29 6.24 -2.46
C ILE A 81 20.55 7.72 -2.74
N VAL A 82 21.69 8.22 -2.29
CA VAL A 82 22.18 9.56 -2.59
C VAL A 82 23.44 9.45 -3.42
N CYS A 83 23.37 9.97 -4.64
CA CYS A 83 24.47 10.00 -5.56
C CYS A 83 25.39 11.21 -5.30
N SER A 84 26.57 11.20 -5.92
CA SER A 84 27.61 12.21 -5.78
C SER A 84 27.21 13.57 -6.36
N ASP A 85 26.24 13.58 -7.27
CA ASP A 85 25.59 14.77 -7.84
C ASP A 85 24.40 15.26 -6.99
N GLU A 86 24.28 14.77 -5.75
CA GLU A 86 23.17 14.99 -4.81
C GLU A 86 21.79 14.50 -5.29
N THR A 87 21.73 13.73 -6.39
CA THR A 87 20.47 13.12 -6.79
C THR A 87 20.02 12.07 -5.77
N LYS A 88 18.74 12.14 -5.40
CA LYS A 88 18.13 11.24 -4.42
C LYS A 88 17.16 10.30 -5.11
N VAL A 89 17.35 9.01 -4.90
CA VAL A 89 16.49 7.96 -5.44
C VAL A 89 15.92 7.13 -4.30
N SER A 90 14.59 6.99 -4.26
CA SER A 90 13.91 6.20 -3.25
C SER A 90 13.37 4.90 -3.87
N PHE A 91 13.72 3.77 -3.27
CA PHE A 91 13.23 2.44 -3.62
C PHE A 91 12.29 1.92 -2.53
N GLU A 92 11.24 1.20 -2.94
CA GLU A 92 10.28 0.63 -1.99
C GLU A 92 10.91 -0.45 -1.08
N PRO A 93 10.35 -0.69 0.12
CA PRO A 93 10.97 -1.58 1.10
C PRO A 93 11.18 -3.02 0.61
N GLU A 94 10.33 -3.49 -0.30
CA GLU A 94 10.39 -4.84 -0.88
C GLU A 94 11.69 -5.08 -1.66
N TYR A 95 12.31 -4.03 -2.19
CA TYR A 95 13.56 -4.08 -2.94
C TYR A 95 14.77 -3.69 -2.10
N ALA A 96 14.55 -3.10 -0.91
CA ALA A 96 15.59 -2.52 -0.09
C ALA A 96 16.64 -3.55 0.33
N ASP A 97 16.23 -4.75 0.74
CA ASP A 97 17.15 -5.77 1.25
C ASP A 97 18.07 -6.31 0.14
N SER A 98 17.51 -6.57 -1.06
CA SER A 98 18.29 -7.02 -2.22
C SER A 98 19.28 -5.97 -2.73
N ILE A 99 18.87 -4.70 -2.76
CA ILE A 99 19.76 -3.60 -3.17
C ILE A 99 20.84 -3.37 -2.11
N MET A 100 20.51 -3.45 -0.82
CA MET A 100 21.49 -3.32 0.26
C MET A 100 22.51 -4.46 0.26
N LEU A 101 22.10 -5.69 -0.06
CA LEU A 101 23.01 -6.82 -0.25
C LEU A 101 23.96 -6.57 -1.43
N TRP A 102 23.44 -6.14 -2.57
CA TRP A 102 24.26 -5.76 -3.72
C TRP A 102 25.25 -4.63 -3.38
N MET A 103 24.83 -3.62 -2.60
CA MET A 103 25.71 -2.52 -2.17
C MET A 103 26.82 -2.96 -1.21
N SER A 104 26.56 -3.97 -0.37
CA SER A 104 27.57 -4.51 0.54
C SER A 104 28.66 -5.26 -0.24
N GLU A 105 28.29 -5.98 -1.31
CA GLU A 105 29.22 -6.62 -2.25
C GLU A 105 30.11 -5.59 -2.95
N GLN A 106 29.58 -4.39 -3.24
CA GLN A 106 30.32 -3.28 -3.85
C GLN A 106 31.12 -2.42 -2.86
N SER A 107 31.19 -2.79 -1.57
CA SER A 107 31.92 -2.04 -0.52
C SER A 107 31.50 -0.57 -0.35
N ILE A 108 30.25 -0.24 -0.69
CA ILE A 108 29.73 1.13 -0.59
C ILE A 108 29.43 1.47 0.87
N LYS A 109 29.91 2.64 1.33
CA LYS A 109 29.76 3.06 2.74
C LYS A 109 28.30 3.34 3.10
N THR A 110 27.81 2.66 4.13
CA THR A 110 26.48 2.86 4.70
C THR A 110 26.51 4.10 5.60
N LYS A 111 25.75 5.16 5.25
CA LYS A 111 25.31 6.12 6.26
C LYS A 111 23.95 5.65 6.70
N ASN A 112 23.91 4.80 7.71
CA ASN A 112 22.66 4.58 8.43
C ASN A 112 22.18 5.94 8.92
N ALA A 113 21.19 6.52 8.25
CA ALA A 113 20.50 7.69 8.75
C ALA A 113 20.12 7.38 10.20
N ARG A 114 20.36 8.35 11.08
CA ARG A 114 19.81 8.35 12.44
C ARG A 114 18.38 7.87 12.31
N LYS A 115 18.10 6.68 12.84
CA LYS A 115 16.75 6.11 12.87
C LYS A 115 15.85 7.26 13.27
N LYS A 116 14.91 7.65 12.41
CA LYS A 116 13.83 8.48 12.88
C LYS A 116 13.24 7.66 14.00
N ASP A 117 13.37 8.15 15.24
CA ASP A 117 12.86 7.55 16.46
C ASP A 117 11.36 7.24 16.39
N ARG A 118 10.71 7.67 15.31
CA ARG A 118 9.32 7.42 14.98
C ARG A 118 9.17 6.91 13.55
N PHE A 119 8.49 5.78 13.39
CA PHE A 119 8.03 5.28 12.10
C PHE A 119 6.51 5.10 12.07
N ILE A 120 5.92 5.20 10.88
CA ILE A 120 4.46 5.14 10.71
C ILE A 120 4.11 3.96 9.82
N ILE A 121 3.25 3.08 10.31
CA ILE A 121 2.69 1.95 9.56
C ILE A 121 1.33 2.37 9.03
N ARG A 122 1.10 2.20 7.73
CA ARG A 122 -0.15 2.58 7.04
C ARG A 122 -0.63 1.46 6.12
N PRO A 123 -1.93 1.39 5.79
CA PRO A 123 -2.40 0.52 4.71
C PRO A 123 -1.61 0.73 3.43
N ALA A 124 -1.38 -0.37 2.71
CA ALA A 124 -0.54 -0.38 1.51
C ALA A 124 -0.99 0.68 0.50
N LYS A 125 -0.02 1.27 -0.21
CA LYS A 125 -0.28 2.36 -1.15
C LYS A 125 -1.26 1.94 -2.24
N TYR A 126 -1.13 0.71 -2.76
CA TYR A 126 -2.04 0.18 -3.78
C TYR A 126 -3.50 0.12 -3.29
N GLN A 127 -3.75 -0.27 -2.03
CA GLN A 127 -5.10 -0.32 -1.46
C GLN A 127 -5.74 1.06 -1.40
N ARG A 128 -4.96 2.07 -1.00
CA ARG A 128 -5.39 3.47 -0.96
C ARG A 128 -5.73 3.98 -2.37
N VAL A 129 -4.86 3.74 -3.35
CA VAL A 129 -5.09 4.13 -4.76
C VAL A 129 -6.31 3.43 -5.33
N LEU A 130 -6.44 2.11 -5.11
CA LEU A 130 -7.58 1.33 -5.57
C LEU A 130 -8.90 1.83 -4.96
N SER A 131 -8.90 2.19 -3.68
CA SER A 131 -10.11 2.72 -3.02
C SER A 131 -10.58 4.05 -3.61
N VAL A 132 -9.64 4.93 -4.00
CA VAL A 132 -9.95 6.19 -4.70
C VAL A 132 -10.46 5.91 -6.10
N LEU A 133 -9.86 4.95 -6.81
CA LEU A 133 -10.29 4.61 -8.17
C LEU A 133 -11.71 4.01 -8.18
N CYS A 134 -12.03 3.14 -7.21
CA CYS A 134 -13.38 2.62 -7.03
C CYS A 134 -14.41 3.76 -6.80
N LEU A 135 -14.05 4.78 -6.03
CA LEU A 135 -14.90 5.95 -5.82
C LEU A 135 -15.19 6.71 -7.11
N VAL A 136 -14.17 6.94 -7.94
CA VAL A 136 -14.31 7.61 -9.24
C VAL A 136 -15.25 6.81 -10.14
N VAL A 137 -15.08 5.49 -10.19
CA VAL A 137 -15.93 4.60 -10.97
C VAL A 137 -17.38 4.63 -10.47
N PHE A 138 -17.60 4.48 -9.15
CA PHE A 138 -18.96 4.52 -8.58
C PHE A 138 -19.65 5.85 -8.84
N PHE A 139 -18.92 6.96 -8.75
CA PHE A 139 -19.45 8.28 -9.04
C PHE A 139 -19.85 8.43 -10.51
N ALA A 140 -19.01 7.95 -11.44
CA ALA A 140 -19.30 7.99 -12.87
C ALA A 140 -20.57 7.21 -13.22
N PHE A 141 -20.74 5.99 -12.67
CA PHE A 141 -21.94 5.19 -12.89
C PHE A 141 -23.18 5.74 -12.19
N LEU A 142 -23.02 6.41 -11.03
CA LEU A 142 -24.12 7.13 -10.39
C LEU A 142 -24.63 8.26 -11.28
N LEU A 143 -23.73 9.10 -11.81
CA LEU A 143 -24.10 10.16 -12.75
C LEU A 143 -24.79 9.60 -13.99
N LEU A 144 -24.24 8.53 -14.57
CA LEU A 144 -24.84 7.85 -15.72
C LEU A 144 -26.26 7.33 -15.42
N GLY A 145 -26.47 6.74 -14.25
CA GLY A 145 -27.79 6.30 -13.79
C GLY A 145 -28.78 7.46 -13.70
N ILE A 146 -28.34 8.61 -13.17
CA ILE A 146 -29.16 9.83 -13.05
C ILE A 146 -29.51 10.37 -14.45
N PHE A 147 -28.51 10.50 -15.34
CA PHE A 147 -28.71 11.00 -16.70
C PHE A 147 -29.61 10.11 -17.56
N THR A 148 -29.59 8.79 -17.32
CA THR A 148 -30.41 7.82 -18.05
C THR A 148 -31.77 7.57 -17.39
N TYR A 149 -32.11 8.31 -16.32
CA TYR A 149 -33.29 8.09 -15.49
C TYR A 149 -33.44 6.65 -14.98
N ASN A 150 -32.34 5.90 -14.88
CA ASN A 150 -32.33 4.54 -14.39
C ASN A 150 -32.21 4.55 -12.87
N VAL A 151 -33.38 4.47 -12.22
CA VAL A 151 -33.51 4.52 -10.75
C VAL A 151 -32.73 3.37 -10.09
N VAL A 152 -32.73 2.18 -10.68
CA VAL A 152 -32.04 1.00 -10.13
C VAL A 152 -30.52 1.23 -10.12
N VAL A 153 -29.95 1.66 -11.25
CA VAL A 153 -28.50 1.97 -11.35
C VAL A 153 -28.13 3.09 -10.39
N SER A 154 -28.93 4.15 -10.31
CA SER A 154 -28.69 5.28 -9.42
C SER A 154 -28.70 4.87 -7.95
N LEU A 155 -29.66 4.05 -7.51
CA LEU A 155 -29.74 3.56 -6.13
C LEU A 155 -28.56 2.65 -5.78
N VAL A 156 -28.22 1.70 -6.65
CA VAL A 156 -27.12 0.75 -6.42
C VAL A 156 -25.79 1.49 -6.32
N PHE A 157 -25.46 2.35 -7.29
CA PHE A 157 -24.19 3.07 -7.28
C PHE A 157 -24.15 4.18 -6.22
N GLY A 158 -25.30 4.77 -5.85
CA GLY A 158 -25.39 5.69 -4.72
C GLY A 158 -25.04 5.01 -3.40
N LEU A 159 -25.58 3.82 -3.16
CA LEU A 159 -25.26 3.01 -1.98
C LEU A 159 -23.80 2.55 -1.99
N LEU A 160 -23.29 2.08 -3.13
CA LEU A 160 -21.87 1.71 -3.26
C LEU A 160 -20.93 2.90 -3.04
N LEU A 161 -21.31 4.10 -3.45
CA LEU A 161 -20.52 5.31 -3.22
C LEU A 161 -20.40 5.64 -1.73
N ILE A 162 -21.49 5.51 -0.96
CA ILE A 162 -21.47 5.69 0.50
C ILE A 162 -20.48 4.71 1.15
N PHE A 163 -20.57 3.41 0.81
CA PHE A 163 -19.64 2.40 1.32
C PHE A 163 -18.19 2.64 0.83
N GLY A 164 -18.02 3.12 -0.40
CA GLY A 164 -16.73 3.48 -0.96
C GLY A 164 -16.07 4.63 -0.21
N ILE A 165 -16.82 5.68 0.12
CA ILE A 165 -16.32 6.85 0.86
C ILE A 165 -15.89 6.41 2.25
N TRP A 166 -16.73 5.59 2.90
CA TRP A 166 -16.44 5.01 4.19
C TRP A 166 -15.15 4.19 4.17
N ASN A 167 -15.00 3.29 3.19
CA ASN A 167 -13.83 2.43 3.07
C ASN A 167 -12.55 3.21 2.74
N CYS A 168 -12.63 4.21 1.86
CA CYS A 168 -11.53 5.11 1.56
C CYS A 168 -11.09 5.90 2.82
N GLY A 169 -12.05 6.45 3.56
CA GLY A 169 -11.79 7.11 4.85
C GLY A 169 -11.13 6.17 5.86
N TYR A 170 -11.53 4.90 5.91
CA TYR A 170 -10.88 3.89 6.74
C TYR A 170 -9.41 3.66 6.34
N HIS A 171 -9.14 3.44 5.06
CA HIS A 171 -7.78 3.17 4.57
C HIS A 171 -6.81 4.35 4.74
N TYR A 172 -7.29 5.59 4.62
CA TYR A 172 -6.45 6.78 4.79
C TYR A 172 -6.28 7.22 6.25
N SER A 173 -7.26 6.92 7.11
CA SER A 173 -7.22 7.33 8.51
C SER A 173 -6.48 6.36 9.43
N LYS A 174 -6.46 5.06 9.09
CA LYS A 174 -5.80 4.04 9.90
C LYS A 174 -4.28 4.18 9.77
N LYS A 175 -3.61 4.46 10.87
CA LYS A 175 -2.15 4.48 10.95
C LYS A 175 -1.69 4.12 12.35
N TYR A 176 -0.58 3.40 12.42
CA TYR A 176 0.15 3.14 13.66
C TYR A 176 1.39 4.00 13.67
N THR A 177 1.54 4.87 14.67
CA THR A 177 2.75 5.67 14.87
C THR A 177 3.54 5.00 15.98
N ILE A 178 4.68 4.43 15.63
CA ILE A 178 5.59 3.82 16.58
C ILE A 178 6.64 4.86 16.92
N GLY A 179 6.76 5.22 18.20
CA GLY A 179 7.78 6.15 18.69
C GLY A 179 8.60 5.54 19.83
N ASN A 180 9.57 6.29 20.35
CA ASN A 180 10.41 5.85 21.47
C ASN A 180 9.57 5.46 22.69
N GLY A 181 9.41 4.15 22.91
CA GLY A 181 8.72 3.59 24.07
C GLY A 181 7.20 3.47 23.93
N TYR A 182 6.61 3.81 22.78
CA TYR A 182 5.14 3.74 22.61
C TYR A 182 4.70 3.38 21.18
N ILE A 183 3.47 2.87 21.08
CA ILE A 183 2.73 2.64 19.85
C ILE A 183 1.41 3.42 19.96
N GLU A 184 1.18 4.34 19.05
CA GLU A 184 -0.10 5.05 18.91
C GLU A 184 -0.88 4.47 17.74
N GLU A 185 -2.02 3.83 18.03
CA GLU A 185 -3.02 3.50 17.02
C GLU A 185 -3.96 4.69 16.85
N SER A 186 -4.08 5.17 15.61
CA SER A 186 -5.04 6.21 15.26
C SER A 186 -5.91 5.76 14.09
N SER A 187 -7.20 6.06 14.18
CA SER A 187 -8.21 5.81 13.17
C SER A 187 -9.26 6.92 13.28
N ILE A 188 -9.93 7.26 12.19
CA ILE A 188 -11.07 8.21 12.24
C ILE A 188 -12.22 7.68 13.09
N LEU A 189 -12.37 6.37 13.14
CA LEU A 189 -13.51 5.69 13.77
C LEU A 189 -13.32 5.38 15.25
N LYS A 190 -12.07 5.43 15.75
CA LYS A 190 -11.76 5.04 17.12
C LYS A 190 -10.95 6.13 17.80
N ARG A 191 -11.17 6.31 19.11
CA ARG A 191 -10.28 7.15 19.93
C ARG A 191 -8.85 6.66 19.78
N LYS A 192 -7.93 7.61 19.68
CA LYS A 192 -6.49 7.34 19.64
C LYS A 192 -6.12 6.47 20.84
N LYS A 193 -5.44 5.36 20.58
CA LYS A 193 -5.01 4.42 21.61
C LYS A 193 -3.49 4.49 21.70
N LEU A 194 -2.98 4.98 22.82
CA LEU A 194 -1.55 5.03 23.12
C LEU A 194 -1.20 3.81 23.98
N ILE A 195 -0.18 3.06 23.58
CA ILE A 195 0.25 1.82 24.25
C ILE A 195 1.74 1.94 24.50
N ALA A 196 2.16 1.84 25.76
CA ALA A 196 3.57 1.85 26.11
C ALA A 196 4.21 0.48 25.85
N TYR A 197 5.49 0.46 25.50
CA TYR A 197 6.26 -0.77 25.29
C TYR A 197 6.30 -1.65 26.54
N VAL A 198 6.28 -1.04 27.73
CA VAL A 198 6.31 -1.73 29.03
C VAL A 198 5.05 -2.58 29.26
N ASP A 199 3.95 -2.23 28.60
CA ASP A 199 2.69 -2.96 28.68
C ASP A 199 2.62 -4.13 27.68
N ILE A 200 3.62 -4.30 26.81
CA ILE A 200 3.69 -5.38 25.83
C ILE A 200 4.49 -6.54 26.44
N SER A 201 3.90 -7.74 26.50
CA SER A 201 4.59 -8.95 26.99
C SER A 201 5.25 -9.75 25.89
N GLU A 202 4.54 -9.95 24.78
CA GLU A 202 4.96 -10.86 23.71
C GLU A 202 4.33 -10.45 22.38
N ALA A 203 4.92 -10.95 21.30
CA ALA A 203 4.46 -10.74 19.94
C ALA A 203 4.40 -12.09 19.21
N GLU A 204 3.28 -12.37 18.55
CA GLU A 204 3.11 -13.58 17.72
C GLU A 204 2.83 -13.19 16.27
N ILE A 205 3.41 -13.94 15.35
CA ILE A 205 3.04 -13.86 13.92
C ILE A 205 2.02 -14.96 13.64
N LYS A 206 0.80 -14.57 13.29
CA LYS A 206 -0.25 -15.50 12.83
C LYS A 206 -0.43 -15.38 11.33
N GLN A 207 -0.21 -16.49 10.63
CA GLN A 207 -0.63 -16.67 9.25
C GLN A 207 -2.09 -17.13 9.26
N GLY A 208 -2.97 -16.36 8.61
CA GLY A 208 -4.28 -16.84 8.18
C GLY A 208 -4.25 -17.11 6.67
N ASP A 209 -5.36 -17.62 6.13
CA ASP A 209 -5.46 -18.16 4.76
C ASP A 209 -4.86 -17.25 3.67
N ASN A 210 -5.04 -15.93 3.76
CA ASN A 210 -4.53 -14.95 2.79
C ASN A 210 -3.82 -13.76 3.43
N VAL A 211 -3.65 -13.74 4.75
CA VAL A 211 -3.13 -12.56 5.46
C VAL A 211 -2.27 -12.97 6.65
N THR A 212 -1.07 -12.41 6.70
CA THR A 212 -0.17 -12.53 7.86
C THR A 212 -0.35 -11.34 8.78
N TYR A 213 -0.51 -11.57 10.07
CA TYR A 213 -0.62 -10.54 11.08
C TYR A 213 0.47 -10.69 12.13
N ILE A 214 0.95 -9.57 12.65
CA ILE A 214 1.65 -9.53 13.93
C ILE A 214 0.69 -9.07 15.02
N LEU A 215 0.60 -9.87 16.07
CA LEU A 215 -0.22 -9.64 17.25
C LEU A 215 0.71 -9.22 18.39
N LEU A 216 0.41 -8.10 19.05
CA LEU A 216 1.11 -7.65 20.25
C LEU A 216 0.21 -7.87 21.45
N PHE A 217 0.70 -8.60 22.45
CA PHE A 217 -0.07 -9.03 23.62
C PHE A 217 0.18 -8.14 24.84
N ASP A 218 -0.88 -7.97 25.62
CA ASP A 218 -0.86 -7.25 26.89
C ASP A 218 -0.20 -8.07 27.98
N LYS A 219 0.72 -7.43 28.70
CA LYS A 219 1.36 -8.01 29.88
C LYS A 219 0.37 -8.32 30.99
N ARG A 220 -0.71 -7.55 31.12
CA ARG A 220 -1.71 -7.73 32.19
C ARG A 220 -2.77 -8.75 31.81
N SER A 221 -3.38 -8.59 30.64
CA SER A 221 -4.53 -9.41 30.23
C SER A 221 -4.18 -10.64 29.40
N LYS A 222 -2.92 -10.77 28.90
CA LYS A 222 -2.50 -11.80 27.92
C LYS A 222 -3.40 -11.88 26.68
N ARG A 223 -4.09 -10.78 26.36
CA ARG A 223 -4.94 -10.65 25.16
C ARG A 223 -4.23 -9.78 24.13
N PRO A 224 -4.51 -9.97 22.83
CA PRO A 224 -3.92 -9.13 21.78
C PRO A 224 -4.42 -7.69 21.92
N ILE A 225 -3.51 -6.75 22.19
CA ILE A 225 -3.80 -5.31 22.28
C ILE A 225 -3.88 -4.69 20.89
N ILE A 226 -2.96 -5.11 20.01
CA ILE A 226 -2.81 -4.60 18.64
C ILE A 226 -2.70 -5.77 17.67
N LYS A 227 -3.38 -5.63 16.53
CA LYS A 227 -3.25 -6.50 15.37
C LYS A 227 -2.83 -5.68 14.16
N ILE A 228 -1.58 -5.83 13.72
CA ILE A 228 -1.04 -5.16 12.53
C ILE A 228 -0.96 -6.17 11.39
N ASN A 229 -1.47 -5.79 10.21
CA ASN A 229 -1.34 -6.60 9.00
C ASN A 229 0.08 -6.43 8.45
N MET A 230 0.76 -7.52 8.15
CA MET A 230 2.13 -7.52 7.61
C MET A 230 2.23 -6.98 6.19
N TYR A 231 1.12 -6.90 5.45
CA TYR A 231 1.04 -6.21 4.15
C TYR A 231 0.98 -4.68 4.26
N TYR A 232 0.85 -4.13 5.47
CA TYR A 232 0.86 -2.68 5.62
C TYR A 232 2.26 -2.13 5.34
N GLU A 233 2.29 -0.93 4.77
CA GLU A 233 3.52 -0.18 4.55
C GLU A 233 4.27 -0.11 5.89
N ASN A 234 5.53 -0.55 5.90
CA ASN A 234 6.44 -0.51 7.06
C ASN A 234 6.13 -1.52 8.16
N ALA A 235 5.22 -2.47 7.94
CA ALA A 235 4.90 -3.49 8.95
C ALA A 235 6.06 -4.46 9.23
N PHE A 236 7.04 -4.59 8.33
CA PHE A 236 8.25 -5.36 8.64
C PHE A 236 9.09 -4.72 9.77
N LEU A 237 9.03 -3.40 9.96
CA LEU A 237 9.76 -2.70 11.04
C LEU A 237 9.22 -3.03 12.43
N ILE A 238 7.92 -3.33 12.56
CA ILE A 238 7.39 -3.80 13.84
C ILE A 238 7.88 -5.22 14.15
N LYS A 239 8.09 -6.06 13.13
CA LYS A 239 8.72 -7.37 13.30
C LYS A 239 10.18 -7.23 13.78
N GLU A 240 10.98 -6.37 13.14
CA GLU A 240 12.34 -6.08 13.61
C GLU A 240 12.37 -5.50 15.04
N LEU A 241 11.44 -4.60 15.38
CA LEU A 241 11.33 -4.03 16.71
C LEU A 241 11.01 -5.13 17.74
N ALA A 242 10.03 -5.98 17.44
CA ALA A 242 9.64 -7.07 18.33
C ALA A 242 10.78 -8.08 18.56
N TYR A 243 11.65 -8.33 17.56
CA TYR A 243 12.89 -9.09 17.79
C TYR A 243 13.87 -8.34 18.70
N LYS A 244 14.13 -7.04 18.45
CA LYS A 244 15.05 -6.25 19.27
C LYS A 244 14.64 -6.13 20.73
N MET A 245 13.34 -6.14 20.98
CA MET A 245 12.76 -6.04 22.32
C MET A 245 12.53 -7.42 22.97
N ASN A 246 12.94 -8.53 22.31
CA ASN A 246 12.69 -9.90 22.75
C ASN A 246 11.20 -10.22 23.01
N TRP A 247 10.29 -9.59 22.26
CA TRP A 247 8.85 -9.88 22.31
C TRP A 247 8.49 -11.07 21.42
N LEU A 248 9.17 -11.21 20.29
CA LEU A 248 9.10 -12.40 19.45
C LEU A 248 9.98 -13.48 20.07
N LYS A 249 9.36 -14.58 20.51
CA LYS A 249 10.04 -15.79 20.93
C LYS A 249 10.24 -16.73 19.76
#